data_AF-A0A1F1KW17-F1
#
_entry.id   AF-A0A1F1KW17-F1
#
_cell.length_a   1.000
_cell.length_b   1.000
_cell.length_c   1.000
_cell.angle_alpha   90.00
_cell.angle_beta   90.00
_cell.angle_gamma   90.00
#
_symmetry.space_group_name_H-M   'P 1'
#
loop_
_entity.id
_entity.type
_entity.pdbx_description
1 polymer ?
#
loop_
_entity_poly.entity_id
_entity_poly.type
_entity_poly.pdbx_seq_one_letter_code
_entity_poly.pdbx_strand_id
1 'polypeptide(L)'
;MRNFRTAAVAAATALTVAVSGTAVASAENANSSSSSIGSSSSQWGKDLGAWTEGEDGKPVIEDDNQVSGVDLFGSEKADDEDLPDWAVLFRDTTIAGGVLSLVGGLIAAYNYAVFNGILPGHIFDGLFK
;
A
#
# COMPACT_ATOMS: atom_id res chain seq x y z
N MET A 1 -13.50 -14.43 -21.67
CA MET A 1 -12.84 -14.05 -20.40
C MET A 1 -11.30 -14.05 -20.48
N ARG A 2 -10.66 -13.50 -21.54
CA ARG A 2 -9.19 -13.41 -21.62
C ARG A 2 -8.66 -12.03 -21.20
N ASN A 3 -9.42 -10.97 -21.41
CA ASN A 3 -8.95 -9.59 -21.23
C ASN A 3 -8.86 -9.18 -19.75
N PHE A 4 -9.76 -9.67 -18.89
CA PHE A 4 -9.76 -9.32 -17.46
C PHE A 4 -8.53 -9.87 -16.74
N ARG A 5 -8.10 -11.09 -17.09
CA ARG A 5 -6.87 -11.71 -16.56
C ARG A 5 -5.62 -10.92 -16.97
N THR A 6 -5.53 -10.49 -18.22
CA THR A 6 -4.40 -9.69 -18.71
C THR A 6 -4.39 -8.29 -18.10
N ALA A 7 -5.57 -7.66 -17.94
CA ALA A 7 -5.69 -6.36 -17.29
C ALA A 7 -5.29 -6.42 -15.82
N ALA A 8 -5.71 -7.46 -15.09
CA ALA A 8 -5.31 -7.66 -13.70
C ALA A 8 -3.79 -7.84 -13.54
N VAL A 9 -3.15 -8.61 -14.43
CA VAL A 9 -1.69 -8.78 -14.43
C VAL A 9 -0.98 -7.45 -14.73
N ALA A 10 -1.42 -6.73 -15.76
CA ALA A 10 -0.85 -5.42 -16.09
C ALA A 10 -1.03 -4.41 -14.95
N ALA A 11 -2.21 -4.37 -14.33
CA ALA A 11 -2.50 -3.52 -13.19
C ALA A 11 -1.63 -3.87 -11.98
N ALA A 12 -1.44 -5.16 -11.68
CA ALA A 12 -0.56 -5.61 -10.61
C ALA A 12 0.91 -5.22 -10.85
N THR A 13 1.41 -5.38 -12.09
CA THR A 13 2.76 -4.93 -12.46
C THR A 13 2.89 -3.42 -12.34
N ALA A 14 1.92 -2.66 -12.86
CA ALA A 14 1.93 -1.20 -12.77
C ALA A 14 1.89 -0.71 -11.31
N LEU A 15 1.06 -1.34 -10.47
CA LEU A 15 0.97 -1.03 -9.04
C LEU A 15 2.29 -1.37 -8.32
N THR A 16 2.91 -2.50 -8.65
CA THR A 16 4.23 -2.87 -8.11
C THR A 16 5.30 -1.84 -8.50
N VAL A 17 5.32 -1.43 -9.77
CA VAL A 17 6.25 -0.41 -10.27
C VAL A 17 6.02 0.94 -9.57
N ALA A 18 4.76 1.36 -9.43
CA ALA A 18 4.40 2.60 -8.75
C ALA A 18 4.86 2.60 -7.27
N VAL A 19 4.61 1.51 -6.54
CA VAL A 19 5.05 1.37 -5.14
C VAL A 19 6.57 1.34 -5.02
N SER A 20 7.28 0.59 -5.89
CA SER A 20 8.75 0.53 -5.86
C SER A 20 9.45 1.86 -6.17
N GLY A 21 8.80 2.76 -6.92
CA GLY A 21 9.35 4.07 -7.27
C GLY A 21 9.44 5.06 -6.10
N THR A 22 8.78 4.78 -4.97
CA THR A 22 8.72 5.67 -3.79
C THR A 22 9.87 5.49 -2.79
N ALA A 23 10.65 4.40 -2.91
CA ALA A 23 11.71 4.06 -1.94
C ALA A 23 13.07 4.73 -2.20
N VAL A 24 13.23 5.51 -3.28
CA VAL A 24 14.53 6.07 -3.69
C VAL A 24 14.83 7.45 -3.08
N ALA A 25 13.97 7.97 -2.19
CA ALA A 25 14.13 9.30 -1.60
C ALA A 25 14.89 9.33 -0.26
N SER A 26 15.62 8.28 0.12
CA SER A 26 16.52 8.30 1.27
C SER A 26 17.96 7.97 0.86
N ALA A 27 18.83 8.96 0.97
CA ALA A 27 20.31 8.90 0.88
C ALA A 27 20.97 8.97 -0.53
N GLU A 28 21.57 10.15 -0.76
CA GLU A 28 22.91 10.39 -1.33
C GLU A 28 23.17 10.38 -2.86
N ASN A 29 23.51 11.58 -3.34
CA ASN A 29 24.46 12.00 -4.38
C ASN A 29 24.60 11.24 -5.73
N ALA A 30 24.39 12.01 -6.80
CA ALA A 30 24.86 11.81 -8.18
C ALA A 30 24.37 10.58 -8.96
N ASN A 31 23.17 10.68 -9.55
CA ASN A 31 22.88 10.47 -10.99
C ASN A 31 21.35 10.34 -11.16
N SER A 32 20.70 11.48 -11.42
CA SER A 32 19.25 11.64 -11.46
C SER A 32 18.60 10.84 -12.60
N SER A 33 18.26 9.59 -12.33
CA SER A 33 17.07 8.99 -12.92
C SER A 33 15.90 9.38 -12.03
N SER A 34 15.41 10.62 -12.22
CA SER A 34 14.21 11.10 -11.54
C SER A 34 13.03 10.25 -12.02
N SER A 35 12.64 9.26 -11.23
CA SER A 35 11.27 8.76 -11.27
C SER A 35 10.37 9.98 -11.07
N SER A 36 9.72 10.40 -12.16
CA SER A 36 8.85 11.57 -12.15
C SER A 36 7.60 11.17 -11.38
N ILE A 37 7.62 11.31 -10.06
CA ILE A 37 6.41 11.46 -9.26
C ILE A 37 5.71 12.67 -9.89
N GLY A 38 4.63 12.41 -10.64
CA GLY A 38 3.88 13.45 -11.31
C GLY A 38 3.38 14.47 -10.29
N SER A 39 3.19 15.72 -10.70
CA SER A 39 2.69 16.79 -9.83
C SER A 39 1.46 16.39 -9.01
N SER A 40 0.61 15.49 -9.53
CA SER A 40 -0.55 14.94 -8.83
C SER A 40 -0.20 14.12 -7.57
N SER A 41 0.85 13.30 -7.60
CA SER A 41 1.27 12.52 -6.42
C SER A 41 1.94 13.39 -5.36
N SER A 42 2.68 14.42 -5.77
CA SER A 42 3.25 15.39 -4.83
C SER A 42 2.18 16.23 -4.15
N GLN A 43 1.18 16.68 -4.93
CA GLN A 43 0.03 17.43 -4.40
C GLN A 43 -0.80 16.58 -3.44
N TRP A 44 -1.08 15.32 -3.80
CA TRP A 44 -1.80 14.40 -2.92
C TRP A 44 -1.07 14.15 -1.59
N GLY A 45 0.26 14.05 -1.62
CA GLY A 45 1.07 13.99 -0.40
C GLY A 45 0.93 15.24 0.47
N LYS A 46 0.85 16.44 -0.13
CA LYS A 46 0.61 17.70 0.60
C LYS A 46 -0.77 17.71 1.23
N ASP A 47 -1.79 17.34 0.46
CA ASP A 47 -3.19 17.35 0.89
C ASP A 47 -3.43 16.34 2.02
N LEU A 48 -2.66 15.25 2.08
CA LEU A 48 -2.66 14.26 3.16
C LEU A 48 -1.71 14.60 4.33
N GLY A 49 -1.09 15.78 4.33
CA GLY A 49 -0.19 16.20 5.40
C GLY A 49 1.14 15.43 5.46
N ALA A 50 1.61 14.83 4.37
CA ALA A 50 2.93 14.17 4.33
C ALA A 50 4.10 15.18 4.29
N TRP A 51 3.82 16.41 3.87
CA TRP A 51 4.76 17.52 3.84
C TRP A 51 4.01 18.86 3.78
N THR A 52 4.67 19.95 4.16
CA THR A 52 4.17 21.34 4.09
C THR A 52 5.04 22.20 3.17
N GLU A 53 4.48 23.30 2.67
CA GLU A 53 5.25 24.24 1.85
C GLU A 53 6.02 25.19 2.76
N GLY A 54 7.36 25.12 2.72
CA GLY A 54 8.23 25.99 3.48
C GLY A 54 8.23 27.44 2.96
N GLU A 55 8.88 28.34 3.69
CA GLU A 55 8.95 29.78 3.37
C GLU A 55 9.52 30.07 1.96
N ASP A 56 10.29 29.15 1.40
CA ASP A 56 10.93 29.24 0.09
C ASP A 56 10.14 28.52 -1.03
N GLY A 57 8.90 28.10 -0.74
CA GLY A 57 8.00 27.38 -1.65
C GLY A 57 8.40 25.93 -1.89
N LYS A 58 9.34 25.38 -1.12
CA LYS A 58 9.82 24.01 -1.27
C LYS A 58 9.10 23.07 -0.30
N PRO A 59 8.93 21.79 -0.64
CA PRO A 59 8.39 20.82 0.29
C PRO A 59 9.32 20.62 1.49
N VAL A 60 8.79 20.73 2.69
CA VAL A 60 9.47 20.50 3.96
C VAL A 60 8.65 19.51 4.79
N ILE A 61 9.33 18.69 5.59
CA ILE A 61 8.69 17.80 6.57
C ILE A 61 8.90 18.44 7.93
N GLU A 62 7.83 18.91 8.55
CA GLU A 62 7.85 19.45 9.92
C GLU A 62 7.58 18.33 10.93
N ASP A 63 7.69 18.63 12.23
CA ASP A 63 7.48 17.62 13.28
C ASP A 63 6.05 17.06 13.24
N ASP A 64 5.05 17.88 12.93
CA ASP A 64 3.64 17.48 12.81
C ASP A 64 3.38 16.55 11.60
N ASN A 65 4.30 16.50 10.63
CA ASN A 65 4.21 15.59 9.47
C ASN A 65 4.86 14.22 9.75
N GLN A 66 5.70 14.14 10.79
CA GLN A 66 6.46 12.95 11.12
C GLN A 66 5.66 12.05 12.05
N VAL A 67 5.68 10.75 11.73
CA VAL A 67 4.97 9.75 12.51
C VAL A 67 5.89 8.57 12.72
N SER A 68 5.95 8.06 13.95
CA SER A 68 6.71 6.85 14.25
C SER A 68 5.83 5.60 14.15
N GLY A 69 6.47 4.44 13.96
CA GLY A 69 5.74 3.17 13.90
C GLY A 69 5.04 2.81 15.22
N VAL A 70 5.52 3.33 16.36
CA VAL A 70 4.87 3.11 17.66
C VAL A 70 3.58 3.91 17.77
N ASP A 71 3.51 5.10 17.19
CA ASP A 71 2.28 5.91 17.17
C ASP A 71 1.16 5.22 16.37
N LEU A 72 1.53 4.49 15.31
CA LEU A 72 0.56 3.79 14.45
C LEU A 72 0.18 2.39 14.92
N PHE A 73 1.15 1.60 15.39
CA PHE A 73 0.98 0.17 15.64
C PHE A 73 1.34 -0.26 17.06
N GLY A 74 1.74 0.67 17.93
CA GLY A 74 2.09 0.40 19.33
C GLY A 74 0.93 -0.07 20.19
N SER A 75 1.25 -0.46 21.43
CA SER A 75 0.25 -0.78 22.45
C SER A 75 -0.51 0.47 22.91
N GLU A 76 0.21 1.58 23.01
CA GLU A 76 -0.32 2.93 23.19
C GLU A 76 -0.13 3.64 21.84
N LYS A 77 -1.23 3.86 21.13
CA LYS A 77 -1.24 4.53 19.82
C LYS A 77 -1.59 5.99 20.02
N ALA A 78 -1.12 6.85 19.12
CA ALA A 78 -1.64 8.21 19.04
C ALA A 78 -3.11 8.18 18.61
N ASP A 79 -3.89 9.16 19.04
CA ASP A 79 -5.26 9.35 18.57
C ASP A 79 -5.23 9.82 17.10
N ASP A 80 -6.26 9.46 16.33
CA ASP A 80 -6.32 9.76 14.90
C ASP A 80 -6.28 11.27 14.61
N GLU A 81 -6.74 12.10 15.54
CA GLU A 81 -6.73 13.56 15.43
C GLU A 81 -5.33 14.17 15.53
N ASP A 82 -4.39 13.46 16.16
CA ASP A 82 -2.99 13.89 16.34
C ASP A 82 -2.08 13.39 15.21
N LEU A 83 -2.61 12.61 14.27
CA LEU A 83 -1.86 12.01 13.18
C LEU A 83 -2.19 12.70 11.84
N PRO A 84 -1.20 12.94 10.98
CA PRO A 84 -1.47 13.38 9.62
C PRO A 84 -2.18 12.30 8.80
N ASP A 85 -3.08 12.71 7.90
CA ASP A 85 -3.97 11.83 7.14
C ASP A 85 -3.23 10.73 6.35
N TRP A 86 -2.03 11.01 5.83
CA TRP A 86 -1.23 10.01 5.12
C TRP A 86 -0.90 8.80 6.01
N ALA A 87 -0.67 9.04 7.30
CA ALA A 87 -0.25 8.02 8.25
C ALA A 87 -1.44 7.17 8.68
N VAL A 88 -2.60 7.81 8.90
CA VAL A 88 -3.89 7.12 9.11
C VAL A 88 -4.23 6.26 7.89
N LEU A 89 -4.13 6.81 6.69
CA LEU A 89 -4.36 6.09 5.44
C LEU A 89 -3.40 4.89 5.29
N PHE A 90 -2.11 5.08 5.57
CA PHE A 90 -1.13 4.01 5.52
C PHE A 90 -1.44 2.89 6.53
N ARG A 91 -1.79 3.24 7.76
CA ARG A 91 -2.17 2.27 8.81
C ARG A 91 -3.38 1.45 8.39
N ASP A 92 -4.45 2.12 7.97
CA ASP A 92 -5.71 1.47 7.65
C ASP A 92 -5.58 0.57 6.42
N THR A 93 -4.86 1.02 5.39
CA THR A 93 -4.57 0.20 4.20
C THR A 93 -3.67 -0.99 4.53
N THR A 94 -2.71 -0.84 5.46
CA THR A 94 -1.87 -1.95 5.93
C THR A 94 -2.69 -3.00 6.69
N ILE A 95 -3.57 -2.57 7.60
CA ILE A 95 -4.46 -3.47 8.36
C ILE A 95 -5.41 -4.21 7.40
N ALA A 96 -6.06 -3.49 6.49
CA ALA A 96 -6.95 -4.08 5.49
C ALA A 96 -6.19 -5.07 4.59
N GLY A 97 -4.98 -4.71 4.15
CA GLY A 97 -4.10 -5.59 3.37
C GLY A 97 -3.72 -6.86 4.14
N GLY A 98 -3.45 -6.76 5.44
CA GLY A 98 -3.19 -7.90 6.31
C GLY A 98 -4.37 -8.88 6.37
N VAL A 99 -5.59 -8.37 6.55
CA VAL A 99 -6.81 -9.19 6.57
C VAL A 99 -7.05 -9.86 5.20
N LEU A 100 -6.93 -9.08 4.12
CA LEU A 100 -7.08 -9.59 2.75
C LEU A 100 -6.03 -10.67 2.42
N SER A 101 -4.81 -10.52 2.93
CA SER A 101 -3.73 -11.49 2.78
C SER A 101 -4.08 -12.83 3.43
N LEU A 102 -4.67 -12.83 4.63
CA LEU A 102 -5.13 -14.06 5.29
C LEU A 102 -6.21 -14.77 4.47
N VAL A 103 -7.22 -14.03 4.01
CA VAL A 103 -8.29 -14.60 3.17
C VAL A 103 -7.75 -15.14 1.85
N GLY A 104 -6.92 -14.36 1.17
CA GLY A 104 -6.26 -14.77 -0.07
C GLY A 104 -5.37 -15.99 0.11
N GLY A 105 -4.64 -16.06 1.23
CA GLY A 105 -3.82 -17.21 1.62
C GLY A 105 -4.63 -18.48 1.82
N LEU A 106 -5.79 -18.40 2.48
CA LEU A 106 -6.69 -19.56 2.64
C LEU A 106 -7.24 -20.05 1.29
N ILE A 107 -7.64 -19.14 0.41
CA ILE A 107 -8.10 -19.48 -0.94
C ILE A 107 -6.97 -20.11 -1.76
N ALA A 108 -5.76 -19.55 -1.68
CA ALA A 108 -4.58 -20.07 -2.37
C ALA A 108 -4.21 -21.47 -1.87
N ALA A 109 -4.22 -21.68 -0.55
CA ALA A 109 -3.98 -22.98 0.07
C ALA A 109 -5.02 -24.03 -0.35
N TYR A 110 -6.31 -23.66 -0.38
CA TYR A 110 -7.37 -24.52 -0.89
C TYR A 110 -7.15 -24.89 -2.36
N ASN A 111 -6.90 -23.90 -3.22
CA ASN A 111 -6.66 -24.14 -4.64
C ASN A 111 -5.44 -25.04 -4.87
N TYR A 112 -4.36 -24.85 -4.09
CA TYR A 112 -3.20 -25.72 -4.11
C TYR A 112 -3.55 -27.15 -3.68
N ALA A 113 -4.31 -27.33 -2.60
CA ALA A 113 -4.71 -28.64 -2.10
C ALA A 113 -5.61 -29.39 -3.09
N VAL A 114 -6.56 -28.71 -3.74
CA VAL A 114 -7.41 -29.30 -4.78
C VAL A 114 -6.60 -29.66 -6.01
N PHE A 115 -5.72 -28.77 -6.47
CA PHE A 115 -4.88 -29.02 -7.65
C PHE A 115 -3.97 -30.24 -7.48
N ASN A 116 -3.44 -30.45 -6.26
CA ASN A 116 -2.58 -31.59 -5.94
C ASN A 116 -3.37 -32.85 -5.50
N GLY A 117 -4.70 -32.82 -5.54
CA GLY A 117 -5.54 -33.97 -5.18
C GLY A 117 -5.57 -34.31 -3.67
N ILE A 118 -5.14 -33.38 -2.81
CA ILE A 118 -5.19 -33.53 -1.34
C ILE A 118 -6.65 -33.40 -0.86
N LEU A 119 -7.43 -32.49 -1.46
CA LEU A 119 -8.84 -32.28 -1.16
C LEU A 119 -9.71 -32.51 -2.41
N PRO A 120 -10.90 -33.11 -2.27
CA PRO A 120 -11.87 -33.17 -3.35
C PRO A 120 -12.35 -31.77 -3.77
N GLY A 121 -12.47 -31.52 -5.07
CA GLY A 121 -12.85 -30.20 -5.60
C GLY A 121 -14.31 -29.76 -5.39
N HIS A 122 -15.17 -30.63 -4.85
CA HIS A 122 -16.63 -30.46 -4.77
C HIS A 122 -17.14 -30.10 -3.36
N ILE A 123 -16.25 -29.77 -2.41
CA ILE A 123 -16.63 -29.52 -1.00
C ILE A 123 -17.47 -28.23 -0.85
N PHE A 124 -17.33 -27.26 -1.77
CA PHE A 124 -18.01 -25.96 -1.71
C PHE A 124 -19.10 -25.75 -2.79
N ASP A 125 -19.50 -26.80 -3.52
CA ASP A 125 -20.54 -26.70 -4.57
C ASP A 125 -21.91 -26.21 -4.03
N GLY A 126 -22.14 -26.30 -2.71
CA GLY A 126 -23.35 -25.80 -2.05
C GLY A 126 -23.34 -24.31 -1.68
N LEU A 127 -22.19 -23.64 -1.69
CA LEU A 127 -22.03 -22.25 -1.18
C LEU A 127 -22.03 -21.17 -2.27
N PHE A 128 -21.81 -21.55 -3.53
CA PHE A 128 -21.72 -20.61 -4.68
C PHE A 128 -22.73 -20.95 -5.78
N LYS A 129 -23.99 -21.20 -5.39
CA LYS A 129 -25.09 -21.49 -6.31
C LYS A 129 -25.84 -20.23 -6.72
#